data_AF-A0A931GLZ2-F1
#
_entry.id   AF-A0A931GLZ2-F1
#
_cell.length_a   1.000
_cell.length_b   1.000
_cell.length_c   1.000
_cell.angle_alpha   90.00
_cell.angle_beta   90.00
_cell.angle_gamma   90.00
#
_symmetry.space_group_name_H-M   'P 1'
#
loop_
_entity.id
_entity.type
_entity.pdbx_description
1 polymer ?
#
loop_
_entity_poly.entity_id
_entity_poly.type
_entity_poly.pdbx_seq_one_letter_code
_entity_poly.pdbx_strand_id
1 'polypeptide(L)'
;MSDRDDPRPRWIIRLIAELSTLLQEQISLAEPIEKCLVGEDAFSCRIRSSPPQGKGFRLCWEGVLGMEPIDGKPHTSVSLFLYSRNRRLATSDHPEGSVLEIDYEGSLEHGGRWGTPQWLPDEFGEYLTYDSYGDR
;
A
#
# COMPACT_ATOMS: atom_id res chain seq x y z
N MET A 1 -4.35 7.30 31.41
CA MET A 1 -4.35 8.47 30.50
C MET A 1 -5.39 8.20 29.44
N SER A 2 -6.22 9.20 29.14
CA SER A 2 -7.45 9.13 28.34
C SER A 2 -7.28 8.34 27.03
N ASP A 3 -8.10 7.31 26.88
CA ASP A 3 -8.42 6.54 25.68
C ASP A 3 -9.07 7.47 24.63
N ARG A 4 -8.30 8.44 24.12
CA ARG A 4 -8.73 9.29 23.00
C ARG A 4 -8.79 8.39 21.78
N ASP A 5 -9.95 8.35 21.12
CA ASP A 5 -10.14 7.70 19.82
C ASP A 5 -8.92 7.90 18.92
N ASP A 6 -8.13 6.84 18.77
CA ASP A 6 -6.97 6.81 17.90
C ASP A 6 -7.41 7.31 16.51
N PRO A 7 -6.79 8.36 15.95
CA PRO A 7 -7.20 8.88 14.66
C PRO A 7 -6.74 7.97 13.50
N ARG A 8 -5.77 7.07 13.70
CA ARG A 8 -5.16 6.25 12.64
C ARG A 8 -6.18 5.39 11.87
N PRO A 9 -7.13 4.67 12.51
CA PRO A 9 -8.17 3.96 11.79
C PRO A 9 -8.96 4.85 10.80
N ARG A 10 -9.27 6.09 11.20
CA ARG A 10 -9.99 7.04 10.32
C ARG A 10 -9.10 7.51 9.16
N TRP A 11 -7.81 7.73 9.42
CA TRP A 11 -6.84 8.07 8.37
C TRP A 11 -6.70 6.95 7.36
N ILE A 12 -6.51 5.70 7.81
CA ILE A 12 -6.40 4.52 6.96
C ILE A 12 -7.63 4.41 6.03
N ILE A 13 -8.84 4.52 6.59
CA ILE A 13 -10.08 4.44 5.79
C ILE A 13 -10.12 5.55 4.72
N ARG A 14 -9.76 6.79 5.09
CA ARG A 14 -9.75 7.90 4.15
C ARG A 14 -8.71 7.70 3.05
N LEU A 15 -7.48 7.32 3.42
CA LEU A 15 -6.38 7.06 2.51
C LEU A 15 -6.73 5.98 1.49
N ILE A 16 -7.36 4.89 1.95
CA ILE A 16 -7.86 3.81 1.08
C ILE A 16 -8.94 4.33 0.11
N ALA A 17 -9.88 5.15 0.59
CA ALA A 17 -10.92 5.72 -0.27
C ALA A 17 -10.35 6.68 -1.34
N GLU A 18 -9.39 7.51 -0.96
CA GLU A 18 -8.66 8.41 -1.87
C GLU A 18 -7.83 7.62 -2.88
N LEU A 19 -7.15 6.55 -2.44
CA LEU A 19 -6.33 5.69 -3.31
C LEU A 19 -7.23 4.92 -4.30
N SER A 20 -8.35 4.40 -3.82
CA SER A 20 -9.38 3.74 -4.63
C SER A 20 -9.89 4.68 -5.73
N THR A 21 -10.07 5.96 -5.41
CA THR A 21 -10.47 6.99 -6.38
C THR A 21 -9.37 7.26 -7.41
N LEU A 22 -8.10 7.37 -6.97
CA LEU A 22 -6.96 7.56 -7.86
C LEU A 22 -6.80 6.39 -8.84
N LEU A 23 -6.83 5.16 -8.32
CA LEU A 23 -6.63 3.93 -9.10
C LEU A 23 -7.87 3.52 -9.91
N GLN A 24 -9.03 4.15 -9.65
CA GLN A 24 -10.32 3.80 -10.24
C GLN A 24 -10.69 2.33 -9.99
N GLU A 25 -10.31 1.80 -8.83
CA GLU A 25 -10.46 0.40 -8.48
C GLU A 25 -10.85 0.25 -7.01
N GLN A 26 -11.71 -0.73 -6.71
CA GLN A 26 -12.05 -1.06 -5.34
C GLN A 26 -10.87 -1.70 -4.62
N ILE A 27 -10.49 -1.11 -3.48
CA ILE A 27 -9.41 -1.58 -2.61
C ILE A 27 -10.01 -2.26 -1.39
N SER A 28 -9.43 -3.40 -1.01
CA SER A 28 -9.79 -4.13 0.21
C SER A 28 -8.58 -4.24 1.14
N LEU A 29 -8.81 -4.11 2.44
CA LEU A 29 -7.84 -4.52 3.45
C LEU A 29 -7.72 -6.06 3.43
N ALA A 30 -6.49 -6.57 3.46
CA ALA A 30 -6.24 -8.01 3.58
C ALA A 30 -6.40 -8.50 5.02
N GLU A 31 -6.36 -7.60 6.01
CA GLU A 31 -6.48 -7.89 7.44
C GLU A 31 -7.34 -6.86 8.18
N PRO A 32 -7.86 -7.17 9.39
CA PRO A 32 -8.57 -6.20 10.21
C PRO A 32 -7.71 -4.96 10.52
N ILE A 33 -8.34 -3.79 10.55
CA ILE A 33 -7.65 -2.49 10.69
C ILE A 33 -6.84 -2.37 11.98
N GLU A 34 -7.26 -3.07 13.03
CA GLU A 34 -6.58 -3.09 14.33
C GLU A 34 -5.20 -3.75 14.24
N LYS A 35 -5.02 -4.68 13.28
CA LYS A 35 -3.72 -5.32 13.03
C LYS A 35 -2.77 -4.44 12.22
N CYS A 36 -3.29 -3.40 11.56
CA CYS A 36 -2.44 -2.46 10.85
C CYS A 36 -1.67 -1.53 11.79
N LEU A 37 -2.13 -1.33 13.03
CA LEU A 37 -1.52 -0.35 13.92
C LEU A 37 -0.19 -0.91 14.45
N VAL A 38 0.88 -0.15 14.23
CA VAL A 38 2.24 -0.53 14.65
C VAL A 38 2.75 0.56 15.59
N GLY A 39 3.05 0.18 16.84
CA GLY A 39 3.49 1.15 17.85
C GLY A 39 2.45 2.24 18.14
N GLU A 40 2.94 3.40 18.58
CA GLU A 40 2.07 4.53 19.00
C GLU A 40 1.73 5.49 17.84
N ASP A 41 2.61 5.60 16.85
CA ASP A 41 2.56 6.65 15.82
C ASP A 41 2.77 6.15 14.38
N ALA A 42 2.69 4.83 14.15
CA ALA A 42 2.81 4.23 12.81
C ALA A 42 1.64 3.29 12.48
N PHE A 43 1.49 2.97 11.19
CA PHE A 43 0.66 1.85 10.73
C PHE A 43 1.24 1.23 9.46
N SER A 44 0.91 -0.05 9.23
CA SER A 44 1.23 -0.80 8.02
C SER A 44 0.05 -1.71 7.69
N CYS A 45 -0.69 -1.36 6.65
CA CYS A 45 -1.86 -2.12 6.21
C CYS A 45 -1.57 -2.86 4.92
N ARG A 46 -1.86 -4.15 4.89
CA ARG A 46 -1.96 -4.88 3.63
C ARG A 46 -3.26 -4.55 2.93
N ILE A 47 -3.16 -4.13 1.68
CA ILE A 47 -4.27 -3.83 0.80
C ILE A 47 -4.13 -4.58 -0.51
N ARG A 48 -5.24 -4.82 -1.20
CA ARG A 48 -5.23 -5.52 -2.48
C ARG A 48 -6.37 -5.09 -3.39
N SER A 49 -6.11 -5.28 -4.67
CA SER A 49 -7.10 -5.21 -5.74
C SER A 49 -8.11 -6.37 -5.63
N SER A 50 -9.11 -6.37 -6.50
CA SER A 50 -9.89 -7.60 -6.69
C SER A 50 -9.00 -8.70 -7.29
N PRO A 51 -9.23 -9.98 -6.90
CA PRO A 51 -8.54 -11.08 -7.56
C PRO A 51 -8.90 -11.12 -9.05
N PRO A 52 -7.98 -11.58 -9.93
CA PRO A 52 -8.20 -11.55 -11.36
C PRO A 52 -9.38 -12.46 -11.74
N GLN A 53 -10.42 -11.90 -12.38
CA GLN A 53 -11.61 -12.65 -12.82
C GLN A 53 -11.55 -13.04 -14.32
N GLY A 54 -11.89 -14.30 -14.63
CA GLY A 54 -12.03 -14.80 -16.00
C GLY A 54 -10.76 -15.35 -16.66
N LYS A 55 -10.83 -15.65 -17.98
CA LYS A 55 -9.70 -16.19 -18.78
C LYS A 55 -8.99 -15.06 -19.55
N GLY A 56 -7.66 -15.02 -19.57
CA GLY A 56 -6.86 -14.10 -20.42
C GLY A 56 -5.71 -13.40 -19.71
N PHE A 57 -5.18 -12.32 -20.32
CA PHE A 57 -4.26 -11.40 -19.65
C PHE A 57 -5.03 -10.64 -18.58
N ARG A 58 -4.55 -10.72 -17.34
CA ARG A 58 -5.18 -10.12 -16.16
C ARG A 58 -4.09 -9.56 -15.27
N LEU A 59 -4.30 -8.33 -14.84
CA LEU A 59 -3.51 -7.67 -13.83
C LEU A 59 -4.31 -7.66 -12.53
N CYS A 60 -3.63 -7.92 -11.44
CA CYS A 60 -4.09 -7.66 -10.09
C CYS A 60 -2.90 -7.13 -9.29
N TRP A 61 -3.14 -6.61 -8.10
CA TRP A 61 -2.08 -6.07 -7.27
C TRP A 61 -2.36 -6.28 -5.79
N GLU A 62 -1.28 -6.38 -5.04
CA GLU A 62 -1.26 -6.25 -3.58
C GLU A 62 -0.38 -5.07 -3.23
N GLY A 63 -0.49 -4.57 -2.02
CA GLY A 63 0.35 -3.48 -1.57
C GLY A 63 0.35 -3.30 -0.08
N VAL A 64 1.30 -2.48 0.36
CA VAL A 64 1.44 -2.05 1.75
C VAL A 64 1.17 -0.56 1.80
N LEU A 65 0.08 -0.18 2.46
CA LEU A 65 -0.23 1.19 2.81
C LEU A 65 0.42 1.49 4.17
N GLY A 66 1.45 2.32 4.17
CA GLY A 66 2.28 2.59 5.34
C GLY A 66 2.22 4.03 5.81
N MET A 67 2.45 4.22 7.10
CA MET A 67 2.82 5.51 7.66
C MET A 67 3.83 5.32 8.78
N GLU A 68 4.90 6.10 8.72
CA GLU A 68 5.92 6.15 9.77
C GLU A 68 6.43 7.58 9.97
N PRO A 69 6.92 7.92 11.17
CA PRO A 69 7.55 9.21 11.41
C PRO A 69 8.96 9.28 10.80
N ILE A 70 9.16 10.16 9.83
CA ILE A 70 10.48 10.51 9.28
C ILE A 70 10.79 11.94 9.71
N ASP A 71 11.92 12.14 10.40
CA ASP A 71 12.33 13.42 10.98
C ASP A 71 11.22 14.08 11.85
N GLY A 72 10.47 13.25 12.58
CA GLY A 72 9.37 13.67 13.45
C GLY A 72 8.10 14.11 12.72
N LYS A 73 7.99 13.84 11.41
CA LYS A 73 6.80 14.12 10.60
C LYS A 73 6.24 12.83 10.03
N PRO A 74 4.90 12.67 9.98
CA PRO A 74 4.31 11.50 9.35
C PRO A 74 4.65 11.51 7.86
N HIS A 75 5.31 10.46 7.41
CA HIS A 75 5.46 10.12 6.01
C HIS A 75 4.50 8.99 5.69
N THR A 76 3.73 9.11 4.62
CA THR A 76 2.69 8.14 4.26
C THR A 76 2.84 7.81 2.80
N SER A 77 2.84 6.54 2.48
CA SER A 77 3.01 6.05 1.13
C SER A 77 2.29 4.72 0.94
N VAL A 78 2.22 4.29 -0.32
CA VAL A 78 1.78 2.95 -0.66
C VAL A 78 2.75 2.32 -1.65
N SER A 79 3.16 1.10 -1.32
CA SER A 79 4.01 0.25 -2.15
C SER A 79 3.14 -0.80 -2.82
N LEU A 80 3.05 -0.80 -4.16
CA LEU A 80 2.20 -1.70 -4.95
C LEU A 80 3.02 -2.75 -5.71
N PHE A 81 2.65 -4.01 -5.55
CA PHE A 81 3.17 -5.17 -6.28
C PHE A 81 2.16 -5.58 -7.35
N LEU A 82 2.54 -5.46 -8.62
CA LEU A 82 1.68 -5.82 -9.74
C LEU A 82 1.91 -7.28 -10.13
N TYR A 83 0.85 -8.01 -10.43
CA TYR A 83 0.90 -9.41 -10.84
C TYR A 83 0.25 -9.62 -12.19
N SER A 84 0.84 -10.48 -13.02
CA SER A 84 0.19 -11.05 -14.20
C SER A 84 0.27 -12.57 -14.14
N ARG A 85 -0.87 -13.25 -14.27
CA ARG A 85 -0.97 -14.72 -14.14
C ARG A 85 -0.31 -15.25 -12.85
N ASN A 86 -0.55 -14.56 -11.74
CA ASN A 86 0.01 -14.88 -10.41
C ASN A 86 1.55 -14.81 -10.32
N ARG A 87 2.20 -14.00 -11.18
CA ARG A 87 3.63 -13.72 -11.08
C ARG A 87 3.86 -12.24 -10.91
N ARG A 88 4.67 -11.86 -9.92
CA ARG A 88 5.07 -10.46 -9.72
C ARG A 88 5.76 -9.92 -10.97
N LEU A 89 5.35 -8.73 -11.39
CA LEU A 89 5.96 -7.96 -12.45
C LEU A 89 7.14 -7.16 -11.89
N ALA A 90 8.16 -7.00 -12.72
CA ALA A 90 9.37 -6.25 -12.42
C ALA A 90 9.76 -5.39 -13.62
N THR A 91 10.45 -4.29 -13.38
CA THR A 91 11.05 -3.47 -14.44
C THR A 91 12.26 -4.19 -15.05
N SER A 92 12.63 -3.84 -16.29
CA SER A 92 13.80 -4.42 -16.96
C SER A 92 15.10 -4.18 -16.21
N ASP A 93 15.18 -3.05 -15.52
CA ASP A 93 16.39 -2.58 -14.86
C ASP A 93 16.56 -3.25 -13.47
N HIS A 94 15.47 -3.80 -12.93
CA HIS A 94 15.42 -4.48 -11.62
C HIS A 94 14.62 -5.80 -11.68
N PRO A 95 15.12 -6.82 -12.41
CA PRO A 95 14.40 -8.08 -12.61
C PRO A 95 14.19 -8.89 -11.32
N GLU A 96 15.03 -8.68 -10.31
CA GLU A 96 14.91 -9.26 -8.97
C GLU A 96 13.68 -8.77 -8.19
N GLY A 97 13.14 -7.59 -8.55
CA GLY A 97 11.97 -7.03 -7.90
C GLY A 97 11.97 -5.51 -7.96
N SER A 98 10.84 -4.96 -8.44
CA SER A 98 10.53 -3.55 -8.31
C SER A 98 9.14 -3.38 -7.71
N VAL A 99 8.90 -2.21 -7.15
CA VAL A 99 7.61 -1.84 -6.57
C VAL A 99 7.17 -0.50 -7.13
N LEU A 100 5.86 -0.33 -7.28
CA LEU A 100 5.30 0.93 -7.70
C LEU A 100 4.90 1.71 -6.44
N GLU A 101 5.68 2.73 -6.10
CA GLU A 101 5.50 3.57 -4.91
C GLU A 101 4.65 4.79 -5.23
N ILE A 102 3.75 5.17 -4.33
CA ILE A 102 2.97 6.40 -4.41
C ILE A 102 2.99 7.10 -3.06
N ASP A 103 3.63 8.26 -2.99
CA ASP A 103 3.65 9.08 -1.78
C ASP A 103 2.33 9.83 -1.58
N TYR A 104 1.96 10.03 -0.32
CA TYR A 104 0.87 10.94 0.05
C TYR A 104 1.42 12.33 0.38
N GLU A 105 1.07 13.31 -0.45
CA GLU A 105 1.42 14.71 -0.24
C GLU A 105 0.34 15.41 0.59
N GLY A 106 0.66 15.79 1.83
CA GLY A 106 -0.22 16.63 2.65
C GLY A 106 -0.28 16.22 4.11
N SER A 107 -1.37 16.59 4.77
CA SER A 107 -1.58 16.30 6.19
C SER A 107 -2.55 15.13 6.37
N LEU A 108 -2.23 14.19 7.26
CA LEU A 108 -3.19 13.16 7.64
C LEU A 108 -4.41 13.75 8.37
N GLU A 109 -4.25 14.86 9.09
CA GLU A 109 -5.34 15.51 9.80
C GLU A 109 -6.23 16.34 8.87
N HIS A 110 -5.63 17.11 7.96
CA HIS A 110 -6.35 18.08 7.13
C HIS A 110 -6.61 17.62 5.68
N GLY A 111 -6.04 16.49 5.28
CA GLY A 111 -6.11 15.98 3.92
C GLY A 111 -4.89 16.36 3.07
N GLY A 112 -4.84 15.75 1.89
CA GLY A 112 -3.73 15.79 0.95
C GLY A 112 -4.13 15.13 -0.35
N ARG A 113 -3.15 14.59 -1.08
CA ARG A 113 -3.38 13.84 -2.32
C ARG A 113 -2.29 12.79 -2.51
N TRP A 114 -2.66 11.72 -3.19
CA TRP A 114 -1.68 10.77 -3.73
C TRP A 114 -0.89 11.42 -4.87
N GLY A 115 0.42 11.22 -4.83
CA GLY A 115 1.38 11.72 -5.80
C GLY A 115 1.38 10.91 -7.10
N THR A 116 2.44 11.12 -7.91
CA THR A 116 2.63 10.35 -9.14
C THR A 116 3.36 9.05 -8.83
N PRO A 117 2.86 7.90 -9.30
CA PRO A 117 3.53 6.62 -9.10
C PRO A 117 4.96 6.59 -9.64
N GLN A 118 5.88 6.02 -8.87
CA GLN A 118 7.29 5.88 -9.23
C GLN A 118 7.71 4.42 -9.08
N TRP A 119 8.50 3.90 -10.02
CA TRP A 119 9.11 2.58 -9.87
C TRP A 119 10.35 2.69 -9.01
N LEU A 120 10.38 1.91 -7.93
CA LEU A 120 11.54 1.79 -7.05
C LEU A 120 12.09 0.36 -7.06
N PRO A 121 13.43 0.19 -7.00
CA PRO A 121 14.04 -1.10 -6.74
C PRO A 121 13.74 -1.59 -5.32
N ASP A 122 13.54 -2.90 -5.15
CA ASP A 122 13.48 -3.56 -3.84
C ASP A 122 14.91 -3.88 -3.36
N GLU A 123 15.73 -2.85 -3.11
CA GLU A 123 17.19 -3.00 -2.89
C GLU A 123 17.54 -3.85 -1.67
N PHE A 124 16.68 -3.85 -0.65
CA PHE A 124 16.88 -4.59 0.59
C PHE A 124 16.14 -5.94 0.61
N GLY A 125 15.43 -6.29 -0.46
CA GLY A 125 14.64 -7.51 -0.55
C GLY A 125 13.51 -7.59 0.48
N GLU A 126 13.01 -6.43 0.92
CA GLU A 126 11.94 -6.33 1.92
C GLU A 126 10.67 -7.01 1.41
N TYR A 127 10.46 -7.00 0.10
CA TYR A 127 9.25 -7.48 -0.53
C TYR A 127 9.43 -8.79 -1.31
N LEU A 128 10.55 -9.51 -1.10
CA LEU A 128 10.80 -10.81 -1.74
C LEU A 128 9.67 -11.83 -1.50
N THR A 129 8.90 -11.64 -0.44
CA THR A 129 7.81 -12.54 -0.03
C THR A 129 6.48 -12.26 -0.73
N TYR A 130 6.42 -11.26 -1.60
CA TYR A 130 5.24 -10.90 -2.40
C TYR A 130 5.38 -11.40 -3.84
N ASP A 131 5.95 -12.58 -4.06
CA ASP A 131 6.24 -13.13 -5.40
C ASP A 131 4.98 -13.64 -6.13
N SER A 132 3.94 -13.99 -5.37
CA SER A 132 2.63 -14.41 -5.88
C SER A 132 1.49 -13.74 -5.10
N TYR A 133 0.34 -13.58 -5.78
CA TYR A 133 -0.80 -12.85 -5.22
C TYR A 133 -1.50 -13.70 -4.15
N GLY A 134 -1.72 -13.13 -2.97
CA GLY A 134 -2.44 -13.79 -1.88
C GLY A 134 -1.61 -14.81 -1.10
N ASP A 135 -0.29 -14.83 -1.27
CA ASP A 135 0.59 -15.78 -0.59
C ASP A 135 0.78 -15.53 0.92
N ARG A 136 0.10 -14.54 1.52
CA ARG A 136 0.14 -14.26 2.96
C ARG A 136 -1.12 -13.70 3.59
#